data_AF-A0A9Q5CA76-F1
#
_entry.id   AF-A0A9Q5CA76-F1
#
_cell.length_a   1.000
_cell.length_b   1.000
_cell.length_c   1.000
_cell.angle_alpha   90.00
_cell.angle_beta   90.00
_cell.angle_gamma   90.00
#
_symmetry.space_group_name_H-M   'P 1'
#
loop_
_entity.id
_entity.type
_entity.pdbx_description
1 polymer ?
#
loop_
_entity_poly.entity_id
_entity_poly.type
_entity_poly.pdbx_seq_one_letter_code
_entity_poly.pdbx_strand_id
1 'polypeptide(L)'
;MSGIKGWYFQSEHTPHPARKSLLSEFFSQNTDILKSQIQHRFRDANQFSPFSLSYHQEMKRFGVTPEKSTSVAYFHPEESPSRTWFDDLRQEESKFGCIQSLDECPSDLAAEIQEVLKTKFQSHLPSCLHPECAEYQAADEARTVGISG
;
A
#
# COMPACT_ATOMS: atom_id res chain seq x y z
N MET A 1 -24.02 4.19 -6.33
CA MET A 1 -22.76 4.87 -6.72
C MET A 1 -23.02 6.36 -6.84
N SER A 2 -22.35 7.17 -6.01
CA SER A 2 -22.30 8.63 -6.17
C SER A 2 -21.06 8.96 -6.99
N GLY A 3 -21.23 9.23 -8.29
CA GLY A 3 -20.14 9.32 -9.27
C GLY A 3 -20.66 9.15 -10.70
N ILE A 4 -19.75 9.23 -11.68
CA ILE A 4 -20.06 9.03 -13.11
C ILE A 4 -20.80 7.70 -13.26
N LYS A 5 -22.05 7.74 -13.75
CA LYS A 5 -22.87 6.53 -13.89
C LYS A 5 -22.24 5.58 -14.92
N GLY A 6 -22.10 4.32 -14.55
CA GLY A 6 -21.59 3.26 -15.44
C GLY A 6 -20.06 3.12 -15.46
N TRP A 7 -19.33 3.90 -14.66
CA TRP A 7 -17.87 3.83 -14.57
C TRP A 7 -17.45 3.59 -13.12
N TYR A 8 -16.61 2.59 -12.91
CA TYR A 8 -15.95 2.33 -11.63
C TYR A 8 -14.46 2.64 -11.78
N PHE A 9 -13.91 3.43 -10.87
CA PHE A 9 -12.47 3.64 -10.79
C PHE A 9 -11.85 2.54 -9.91
N GLN A 10 -11.04 1.68 -10.53
CA GLN A 10 -10.21 0.72 -9.81
C GLN A 10 -8.91 1.42 -9.42
N SER A 11 -8.72 1.66 -8.13
CA SER A 11 -7.43 2.07 -7.58
C SER A 11 -6.51 0.86 -7.49
N GLU A 12 -5.30 0.98 -8.00
CA GLU A 12 -4.26 -0.03 -7.86
C GLU A 12 -3.55 0.12 -6.50
N HIS A 13 -2.59 -0.77 -6.21
CA HIS A 13 -1.76 -0.71 -4.99
C HIS A 13 -0.69 0.40 -5.05
N THR A 14 -1.03 1.55 -5.65
CA THR A 14 -0.22 2.77 -5.62
C THR A 14 -0.84 3.81 -4.69
N PRO A 15 -0.03 4.66 -4.04
CA PRO A 15 -0.56 5.78 -3.29
C PRO A 15 -1.28 6.76 -4.23
N HIS A 16 -2.58 6.97 -3.99
CA HIS A 16 -3.38 7.93 -4.74
C HIS A 16 -3.85 9.05 -3.80
N PRO A 17 -3.39 10.30 -3.99
CA PRO A 17 -3.73 11.39 -3.09
C PRO A 17 -5.22 11.74 -3.17
N ALA A 18 -5.83 12.01 -2.01
CA ALA A 18 -7.21 12.46 -1.91
C ALA A 18 -7.28 13.87 -1.31
N ARG A 19 -7.96 14.80 -1.99
CA ARG A 19 -8.11 16.17 -1.52
C ARG A 19 -9.25 16.26 -0.50
N LYS A 20 -8.89 16.44 0.78
CA LYS A 20 -9.86 16.53 1.89
C LYS A 20 -10.96 17.59 1.66
N SER A 21 -10.61 18.73 1.07
CA SER A 21 -11.58 19.81 0.82
C SER A 21 -12.69 19.40 -0.15
N LEU A 22 -12.41 18.55 -1.14
CA LEU A 22 -13.44 18.05 -2.06
C LEU A 22 -14.47 17.17 -1.37
N LEU A 23 -14.01 16.26 -0.51
CA LEU A 23 -14.89 15.39 0.27
C LEU A 23 -15.70 16.21 1.27
N SER A 24 -15.05 17.17 1.95
CA SER A 24 -15.73 18.08 2.88
C SER A 24 -16.83 18.87 2.19
N GLU A 25 -16.54 19.47 1.03
CA GLU A 25 -17.53 20.21 0.26
C GLU A 25 -18.68 19.30 -0.19
N PHE A 26 -18.37 18.12 -0.75
CA PHE A 26 -19.38 17.16 -1.18
C PHE A 26 -20.33 16.78 -0.05
N PHE A 27 -19.81 16.39 1.12
CA PHE A 27 -20.66 15.97 2.24
C PHE A 27 -21.38 17.12 2.92
N SER A 28 -20.81 18.34 2.90
CA SER A 28 -21.51 19.54 3.40
C SER A 28 -22.76 19.85 2.58
N GLN A 29 -22.74 19.58 1.27
CA GLN A 29 -23.87 19.77 0.36
C GLN A 29 -24.82 18.56 0.30
N ASN A 30 -24.39 17.40 0.82
CA ASN A 30 -25.12 16.13 0.72
C ASN A 30 -25.13 15.40 2.08
N THR A 31 -25.59 16.07 3.14
CA THR A 31 -25.48 15.57 4.51
C THR A 31 -26.21 14.24 4.72
N ASP A 32 -27.32 14.01 4.03
CA ASP A 32 -28.06 12.74 4.15
C ASP A 32 -27.30 11.57 3.55
N ILE A 33 -26.51 11.80 2.49
CA ILE A 33 -25.59 10.80 1.97
C ILE A 33 -24.55 10.46 3.04
N LEU A 34 -23.92 11.46 3.67
CA LEU A 34 -22.95 11.20 4.75
C LEU A 34 -23.56 10.34 5.86
N LYS A 35 -24.75 10.71 6.36
CA LYS A 35 -25.47 9.95 7.38
C LYS A 35 -25.67 8.49 6.95
N SER A 36 -26.14 8.26 5.72
CA SER A 36 -26.33 6.91 5.19
C SER A 36 -25.02 6.11 5.11
N GLN A 37 -23.89 6.79 4.87
CA GLN A 37 -22.58 6.15 4.76
C GLN A 37 -21.97 5.83 6.13
N ILE A 38 -22.33 6.52 7.21
CA ILE A 38 -21.73 6.31 8.53
C ILE A 38 -22.65 5.61 9.55
N GLN A 39 -23.92 5.40 9.22
CA GLN A 39 -24.90 4.80 10.15
C GLN A 39 -24.64 3.31 10.45
N HIS A 40 -23.90 2.61 9.60
CA HIS A 40 -23.68 1.17 9.71
C HIS A 40 -22.49 0.88 10.63
N ARG A 41 -22.67 -0.04 11.59
CA ARG A 41 -21.60 -0.49 12.49
C ARG A 41 -20.51 -1.28 11.77
N PHE A 42 -20.90 -2.07 10.78
CA PHE A 42 -20.02 -2.87 9.92
C PHE A 42 -20.23 -2.51 8.47
N ARG A 43 -19.34 -2.98 7.59
CA ARG A 43 -19.42 -2.69 6.15
C ARG A 43 -20.78 -3.12 5.60
N ASP A 44 -21.50 -2.17 5.03
CA ASP A 44 -22.75 -2.38 4.32
C ASP A 44 -22.49 -2.31 2.81
N ALA A 45 -23.21 -3.11 2.03
CA ALA A 45 -23.08 -3.14 0.57
C ALA A 45 -23.45 -1.81 -0.09
N ASN A 46 -24.24 -0.97 0.58
CA ASN A 46 -24.61 0.36 0.12
C ASN A 46 -23.55 1.42 0.43
N GLN A 47 -22.51 1.10 1.21
CA GLN A 47 -21.39 2.00 1.46
C GLN A 47 -20.39 1.99 0.30
N PHE A 48 -20.02 3.17 -0.17
CA PHE A 48 -18.97 3.37 -1.16
C PHE A 48 -17.63 3.71 -0.51
N SER A 49 -16.54 3.50 -1.26
CA SER A 49 -15.21 3.93 -0.82
C SER A 49 -15.11 5.47 -0.87
N PRO A 50 -14.67 6.14 0.21
CA PRO A 50 -14.45 7.59 0.20
C PRO A 50 -13.34 7.98 -0.79
N PHE A 51 -12.38 7.11 -1.06
CA PHE A 51 -11.34 7.33 -2.07
C PHE A 51 -11.92 7.34 -3.48
N SER A 52 -12.74 6.34 -3.82
CA SER A 52 -13.42 6.31 -5.11
C SER A 52 -14.27 7.57 -5.32
N LEU A 53 -15.02 8.00 -4.30
CA LEU A 53 -15.77 9.26 -4.34
C LEU A 53 -14.82 10.45 -4.59
N SER A 54 -13.71 10.54 -3.87
CA SER A 54 -12.72 11.61 -4.06
C SER A 54 -12.23 11.68 -5.50
N TYR A 55 -11.87 10.54 -6.10
CA TYR A 55 -11.36 10.50 -7.48
C TYR A 55 -12.45 10.88 -8.49
N HIS A 56 -13.67 10.40 -8.32
CA HIS A 56 -14.78 10.84 -9.18
C HIS A 56 -15.05 12.35 -9.07
N GLN A 57 -14.90 12.94 -7.88
CA GLN A 57 -15.04 14.38 -7.69
C GLN A 57 -13.91 15.16 -8.36
N GLU A 58 -12.67 14.66 -8.33
CA GLU A 58 -11.54 15.24 -9.07
C GLU A 58 -11.80 15.21 -10.59
N MET A 59 -12.19 14.05 -11.13
CA MET A 59 -12.52 13.90 -12.55
C MET A 59 -13.65 14.83 -12.97
N LYS A 60 -14.74 14.88 -12.19
CA LYS A 60 -15.91 15.68 -12.51
C LYS A 60 -15.64 17.18 -12.45
N ARG A 61 -14.86 17.65 -11.47
CA ARG A 61 -14.64 19.09 -11.25
C ARG A 61 -13.49 19.66 -12.07
N PHE A 62 -12.45 18.87 -12.30
CA PHE A 62 -11.21 19.34 -12.91
C PHE A 62 -10.85 18.62 -14.22
N GLY A 63 -11.66 17.65 -14.65
CA GLY A 63 -11.40 16.91 -15.89
C GLY A 63 -10.16 16.02 -15.81
N VAL A 64 -9.72 15.64 -14.61
CA VAL A 64 -8.56 14.76 -14.42
C VAL A 64 -8.81 13.43 -15.11
N THR A 65 -7.85 12.97 -15.92
CA THR A 65 -7.89 11.65 -16.55
C THR A 65 -7.04 10.67 -15.74
N PRO A 66 -7.47 9.41 -15.55
CA PRO A 66 -6.61 8.37 -15.00
C PRO A 66 -5.30 8.27 -15.80
N GLU A 67 -4.17 8.35 -15.11
CA GLU A 67 -2.88 8.02 -15.71
C GLU A 67 -2.70 6.51 -15.78
N LYS A 68 -1.75 6.07 -16.64
CA LYS A 68 -1.38 4.66 -16.70
C LYS A 68 -0.74 4.22 -15.39
N SER A 69 -0.97 2.96 -15.05
CA SER A 69 -0.30 2.27 -13.95
C SER A 69 1.21 2.49 -14.00
N THR A 70 1.80 2.79 -12.84
CA THR A 70 3.25 2.76 -12.62
C THR A 70 3.62 1.39 -12.05
N SER A 71 4.80 0.88 -12.35
CA SER A 71 5.28 -0.37 -11.75
C SER A 71 5.28 -0.30 -10.23
N VAL A 72 4.71 -1.33 -9.60
CA VAL A 72 4.69 -1.52 -8.15
C VAL A 72 5.28 -2.89 -7.85
N ALA A 73 6.24 -2.93 -6.93
CA ALA A 73 6.69 -4.19 -6.34
C ALA A 73 5.64 -4.67 -5.33
N TYR A 74 4.69 -5.50 -5.76
CA TYR A 74 3.64 -6.04 -4.91
C TYR A 74 3.94 -7.50 -4.56
N PHE A 75 3.96 -7.80 -3.26
CA PHE A 75 4.16 -9.15 -2.74
C PHE A 75 3.06 -9.51 -1.73
N HIS A 76 2.39 -10.62 -1.99
CA HIS A 76 1.56 -11.34 -1.03
C HIS A 76 1.90 -12.84 -1.12
N PRO A 77 2.16 -13.55 -0.01
CA PRO A 77 2.63 -14.95 -0.04
C PRO A 77 1.76 -15.88 -0.89
N GLU A 78 0.44 -15.71 -0.84
CA GLU A 78 -0.50 -16.53 -1.62
C GLU A 78 -0.61 -16.12 -3.10
N GLU A 79 -0.39 -14.84 -3.42
CA GLU A 79 -0.61 -14.31 -4.78
C GLU A 79 0.70 -14.18 -5.58
N SER A 80 1.84 -14.20 -4.89
CA SER A 80 3.18 -13.99 -5.43
C SER A 80 4.12 -15.18 -5.16
N PRO A 81 3.75 -16.42 -5.57
CA PRO A 81 4.58 -17.60 -5.32
C PRO A 81 5.88 -17.62 -6.17
N SER A 82 6.00 -16.77 -7.21
CA SER A 82 7.18 -16.70 -8.07
C SER A 82 8.18 -15.65 -7.61
N ARG A 83 9.48 -15.98 -7.56
CA ARG A 83 10.57 -15.06 -7.19
C ARG A 83 10.74 -13.84 -8.11
N THR A 84 9.98 -13.72 -9.19
CA THR A 84 10.01 -12.61 -10.15
C THR A 84 9.69 -11.25 -9.51
N TRP A 85 8.89 -11.24 -8.44
CA TRP A 85 8.59 -10.01 -7.71
C TRP A 85 9.85 -9.39 -7.06
N PHE A 86 10.89 -10.18 -6.78
CA PHE A 86 12.17 -9.64 -6.30
C PHE A 86 12.84 -8.78 -7.36
N ASP A 87 12.65 -9.07 -8.64
CA ASP A 87 13.20 -8.27 -9.72
C ASP A 87 12.48 -6.91 -9.75
N ASP A 88 11.15 -6.90 -9.58
CA ASP A 88 10.38 -5.66 -9.42
C ASP A 88 10.80 -4.89 -8.16
N LEU A 89 11.09 -5.59 -7.05
CA LEU A 89 11.56 -4.97 -5.82
C LEU A 89 12.95 -4.35 -5.98
N ARG A 90 13.85 -4.97 -6.75
CA ARG A 90 15.22 -4.48 -6.98
C ARG A 90 15.29 -3.33 -7.98
N GLN A 91 14.36 -3.25 -8.93
CA GLN A 91 14.32 -2.18 -9.92
C GLN A 91 14.12 -0.79 -9.29
N GLU A 92 14.80 0.21 -9.84
CA GLU A 92 14.65 1.62 -9.42
C GLU A 92 13.37 2.24 -9.99
N GLU A 93 12.90 1.73 -11.12
CA GLU A 93 11.67 2.15 -11.80
C GLU A 93 10.42 1.90 -10.95
N SER A 94 10.45 0.86 -10.11
CA SER A 94 9.42 0.56 -9.11
C SER A 94 9.49 1.56 -7.95
N LYS A 95 8.79 2.69 -8.13
CA LYS A 95 8.73 3.80 -7.16
C LYS A 95 7.98 3.46 -5.88
N PHE A 96 7.09 2.47 -5.94
CA PHE A 96 6.27 2.03 -4.82
C PHE A 96 6.36 0.51 -4.67
N GLY A 97 6.22 0.04 -3.43
CA GLY A 97 6.15 -1.39 -3.13
C GLY A 97 5.24 -1.66 -1.94
N CYS A 98 4.61 -2.83 -1.95
CA CYS A 98 3.77 -3.31 -0.87
C CYS A 98 4.14 -4.77 -0.59
N ILE A 99 4.42 -5.07 0.67
CA ILE A 99 4.70 -6.43 1.15
C ILE A 99 3.63 -6.69 2.21
N GLN A 100 2.78 -7.67 1.95
CA GLN A 100 1.68 -8.07 2.84
C GLN A 100 2.02 -9.40 3.51
N SER A 101 1.51 -9.60 4.72
CA SER A 101 1.68 -10.84 5.50
C SER A 101 3.14 -11.34 5.58
N LEU A 102 4.09 -10.42 5.78
CA LEU A 102 5.52 -10.77 5.87
C LEU A 102 5.81 -11.74 7.03
N ASP A 103 4.99 -11.70 8.07
CA ASP A 103 5.02 -12.59 9.24
C ASP A 103 4.54 -14.01 8.94
N GLU A 104 3.78 -14.21 7.87
CA GLU A 104 3.33 -15.53 7.41
C GLU A 104 4.31 -16.18 6.42
N CYS A 105 5.35 -15.44 5.99
CA CYS A 105 6.37 -15.97 5.11
C CYS A 105 7.24 -17.04 5.79
N PRO A 106 7.72 -18.04 5.02
CA PRO A 106 8.86 -18.85 5.43
C PRO A 106 10.04 -17.97 5.86
N SER A 107 10.76 -18.38 6.91
CA SER A 107 11.80 -17.56 7.54
C SER A 107 12.96 -17.22 6.59
N ASP A 108 13.30 -18.14 5.69
CA ASP A 108 14.31 -17.95 4.65
C ASP A 108 13.87 -16.90 3.62
N LEU A 109 12.62 -16.97 3.16
CA LEU A 109 12.05 -15.98 2.26
C LEU A 109 12.00 -14.61 2.94
N ALA A 110 11.48 -14.53 4.16
CA ALA A 110 11.39 -13.29 4.93
C ALA A 110 12.77 -12.63 5.14
N ALA A 111 13.81 -13.44 5.41
CA ALA A 111 15.18 -12.95 5.52
C ALA A 111 15.68 -12.38 4.18
N GLU A 112 15.42 -13.07 3.06
CA GLU A 112 15.78 -12.59 1.72
C GLU A 112 15.07 -11.27 1.38
N ILE A 113 13.77 -11.13 1.70
CA ILE A 113 13.03 -9.86 1.53
C ILE A 113 13.73 -8.74 2.29
N GLN A 114 14.07 -8.99 3.56
CA GLN A 114 14.70 -7.99 4.42
C GLN A 114 16.09 -7.57 3.88
N GLU A 115 16.91 -8.51 3.41
CA GLU A 115 18.23 -8.19 2.84
C GLU A 115 18.13 -7.34 1.58
N VAL A 116 17.17 -7.64 0.69
CA VAL A 116 16.92 -6.81 -0.50
C VAL A 116 16.49 -5.40 -0.11
N LEU A 117 15.59 -5.25 0.86
CA LEU A 117 15.15 -3.94 1.34
C LEU A 117 16.28 -3.15 2.01
N LYS A 118 17.09 -3.80 2.85
CA LYS A 118 18.24 -3.17 3.51
C LYS A 118 19.23 -2.65 2.49
N THR A 119 19.54 -3.46 1.49
CA THR A 119 20.45 -3.07 0.40
C THR A 119 19.87 -1.90 -0.40
N LYS A 120 18.61 -2.00 -0.83
CA LYS A 120 17.95 -0.96 -1.64
C LYS A 120 17.86 0.39 -0.92
N PHE A 121 17.58 0.37 0.38
CA PHE A 121 17.35 1.58 1.16
C PHE A 121 18.53 1.97 2.06
N GLN A 122 19.71 1.36 1.90
CA GLN A 122 20.86 1.54 2.80
C GLN A 122 21.17 3.01 3.09
N SER A 123 21.17 3.88 2.08
CA SER A 123 21.46 5.32 2.23
C SER A 123 20.41 6.12 3.02
N HIS A 124 19.25 5.52 3.28
CA HIS A 124 18.11 6.13 3.98
C HIS A 124 17.78 5.44 5.31
N LEU A 125 18.46 4.33 5.63
CA LEU A 125 18.26 3.63 6.89
C LEU A 125 19.03 4.34 8.02
N PRO A 126 18.50 4.30 9.26
CA PRO A 126 19.27 4.69 10.43
C PRO A 126 20.56 3.86 10.52
N SER A 127 21.67 4.47 10.95
CA SER A 127 22.97 3.78 11.07
C SER A 127 22.93 2.52 11.94
N CYS A 128 22.02 2.44 12.90
CA CYS A 128 21.80 1.25 13.74
C CYS A 128 21.13 0.07 13.02
N LEU A 129 20.65 0.26 11.79
CA LEU A 129 20.07 -0.78 10.93
C LEU A 129 20.93 -1.08 9.71
N HIS A 130 22.13 -0.51 9.66
CA HIS A 130 23.10 -0.85 8.63
C HIS A 130 23.68 -2.24 8.91
N PRO A 131 23.92 -3.06 7.86
CA PRO A 131 24.53 -4.40 8.02
C PRO A 131 25.87 -4.38 8.77
N GLU A 132 26.62 -3.29 8.64
CA GLU A 132 27.88 -3.04 9.34
C GLU A 132 27.75 -2.62 10.82
N CYS A 133 26.55 -2.41 11.36
CA CYS A 133 26.35 -2.00 12.74
C CYS A 133 26.38 -3.19 13.73
N ALA A 134 27.18 -3.08 14.79
CA ALA A 134 27.30 -4.12 15.81
C ALA A 134 25.99 -4.41 16.58
N GLU A 135 25.17 -3.39 16.82
CA GLU A 135 23.86 -3.54 17.50
C GLU A 135 22.87 -4.31 16.62
N TYR A 136 22.94 -4.09 15.31
CA TYR A 136 22.16 -4.81 14.31
C TYR A 136 22.59 -6.28 14.22
N GLN A 137 23.90 -6.55 14.13
CA GLN A 137 24.45 -7.91 14.08
C GLN A 137 24.05 -8.72 15.32
N ALA A 138 24.14 -8.12 16.51
CA ALA A 138 23.71 -8.75 17.75
C ALA A 138 22.19 -9.05 17.78
N ALA A 139 21.35 -8.16 17.23
CA ALA A 139 19.91 -8.36 17.16
C ALA A 139 19.50 -9.43 16.13
N ASP A 140 20.22 -9.53 15.02
CA ASP A 140 20.01 -10.54 13.97
C ASP A 140 20.45 -11.95 14.42
N GLU A 141 21.60 -12.04 15.10
CA GLU A 141 22.09 -13.26 15.75
C GLU A 141 21.11 -13.76 16.84
N ALA A 142 20.57 -12.86 17.67
CA ALA A 142 19.60 -13.23 18.69
C ALA A 142 18.28 -13.79 18.12
N ARG A 143 17.86 -13.30 16.93
CA ARG A 143 16.65 -13.78 16.25
C ARG A 143 16.84 -15.13 15.56
N THR A 144 18.01 -15.37 14.97
CA THR A 144 18.34 -16.65 14.34
C THR A 144 18.49 -17.79 15.34
N VAL A 145 18.99 -17.51 16.55
CA VAL A 145 19.11 -18.50 17.63
C VAL A 145 17.74 -18.94 18.18
N GLY A 146 16.76 -18.04 18.26
CA GLY A 146 15.41 -18.32 18.81
C GLY A 146 14.50 -19.20 17.94
N ILE A 147 14.87 -19.51 16.71
CA ILE A 147 14.07 -20.31 15.75
C ILE A 147 14.54 -21.78 15.69
N SER A 148 15.63 -22.11 16.39
CA SER A 148 16.23 -23.46 16.41
C SER A 148 15.85 -24.33 17.61
N GLY A 149 14.83 -23.94 18.38
CA GLY A 149 14.36 -24.63 19.60
C GLY A 149 13.03 -25.36 19.42
#